data_AF-A0A9Q3E688-F1
#
_entry.id   AF-A0A9Q3E688-F1
#
_cell.length_a   1.000
_cell.length_b   1.000
_cell.length_c   1.000
_cell.angle_alpha   90.00
_cell.angle_beta   90.00
_cell.angle_gamma   90.00
#
_symmetry.space_group_name_H-M   'P 1'
#
loop_
_entity.id
_entity.type
_entity.pdbx_description
1 polymer ?
#
loop_
_entity_poly.entity_id
_entity_poly.type
_entity_poly.pdbx_seq_one_letter_code
_entity_poly.pdbx_strand_id
1 'polypeptide(L)'
;MKKMTQIMANFPPASSSEASRPPAFKTPFMKAPECFDGSQPFKVRIFVHSCQFIFHNDPPNFSQYRKKVIYATSFLIGRAAKWIEPYISNVNNQDQNCLLNSWNLFGSQLFTLFGDPSEVRKAEAELDSLRMKEGGHVSLYISDFRSLVSRTGDWGERALIHISGRGCHPGFWIN
;
A
#
# COMPACT_ATOMS: atom_id res chain seq x y z
N MET A 1 -38.44 -22.46 -39.02
CA MET A 1 -38.55 -21.09 -39.53
C MET A 1 -39.81 -20.45 -38.97
N LYS A 2 -39.70 -19.21 -38.44
CA LYS A 2 -40.75 -18.22 -38.09
C LYS A 2 -41.53 -18.53 -36.78
N LYS A 3 -41.22 -17.82 -35.69
CA LYS A 3 -41.68 -16.47 -35.26
C LYS A 3 -43.06 -16.52 -34.59
N MET A 4 -43.07 -16.31 -33.26
CA MET A 4 -44.18 -15.71 -32.49
C MET A 4 -43.55 -14.91 -31.34
N THR A 5 -43.45 -13.58 -31.49
CA THR A 5 -44.27 -12.55 -30.79
C THR A 5 -43.74 -12.30 -29.36
N GLN A 6 -42.90 -11.27 -29.10
CA GLN A 6 -43.23 -9.85 -28.80
C GLN A 6 -44.28 -9.77 -27.65
N ILE A 7 -44.18 -9.03 -26.53
CA ILE A 7 -43.80 -7.64 -26.24
C ILE A 7 -43.59 -7.51 -24.70
N MET A 8 -42.87 -6.45 -24.27
CA MET A 8 -42.86 -5.77 -22.94
C MET A 8 -41.75 -6.23 -21.98
N ALA A 9 -40.89 -5.36 -21.43
CA ALA A 9 -41.07 -3.95 -21.09
C ALA A 9 -39.78 -3.12 -21.30
N ASN A 10 -39.97 -1.93 -21.86
CA ASN A 10 -39.04 -0.81 -21.73
C ASN A 10 -38.93 -0.46 -20.24
N PHE A 11 -37.82 -0.84 -19.60
CA PHE A 11 -37.43 -0.18 -18.36
C PHE A 11 -36.88 1.21 -18.72
N PRO A 12 -37.35 2.29 -18.08
CA PRO A 12 -36.71 3.59 -18.22
C PRO A 12 -35.25 3.45 -17.76
N PRO A 13 -34.27 4.13 -18.37
CA PRO A 13 -32.97 4.21 -17.73
C PRO A 13 -33.22 4.83 -16.37
N ALA A 14 -32.83 4.11 -15.30
CA ALA A 14 -32.73 4.71 -14.00
C ALA A 14 -31.84 5.94 -14.19
N SER A 15 -32.45 7.12 -14.11
CA SER A 15 -31.73 8.36 -13.90
C SER A 15 -31.01 8.13 -12.58
N SER A 16 -29.79 7.65 -12.66
CA SER A 16 -28.84 7.64 -11.57
C SER A 16 -28.61 9.11 -11.27
N SER A 17 -29.50 9.66 -10.45
CA SER A 17 -29.27 10.85 -9.66
C SER A 17 -27.90 10.65 -9.07
N GLU A 18 -26.94 11.36 -9.66
CA GLU A 18 -25.60 11.52 -9.15
C GLU A 18 -25.77 12.31 -7.86
N ALA A 19 -26.19 11.58 -6.82
CA ALA A 19 -26.34 12.07 -5.48
C ALA A 19 -24.94 12.53 -5.09
N SER A 20 -24.74 13.84 -5.18
CA SER A 20 -23.64 14.64 -4.65
C SER A 20 -22.91 13.86 -3.57
N ARG A 21 -21.81 13.18 -3.95
CA ARG A 21 -20.95 12.53 -2.99
C ARG A 21 -20.50 13.63 -2.03
N PRO A 22 -20.72 13.50 -0.71
CA PRO A 22 -20.27 14.52 0.22
C PRO A 22 -18.79 14.82 -0.05
N PRO A 23 -18.39 16.11 -0.03
CA PRO A 23 -17.02 16.48 -0.34
C PRO A 23 -16.09 15.66 0.55
N ALA A 24 -15.10 15.01 -0.07
CA ALA A 24 -14.13 14.20 0.65
C ALA A 24 -13.53 15.02 1.79
N PHE A 25 -13.48 14.44 2.99
CA PHE A 25 -12.85 15.09 4.14
C PHE A 25 -11.42 15.51 3.79
N LYS A 26 -11.14 16.82 3.87
CA LYS A 26 -9.84 17.41 3.60
C LYS A 26 -9.46 18.32 4.75
N THR A 27 -8.33 18.02 5.39
CA THR A 27 -7.70 18.88 6.38
C THR A 27 -6.93 19.97 5.63
N PRO A 28 -7.27 21.28 5.80
CA PRO A 28 -6.69 22.35 4.99
C PRO A 28 -5.18 22.60 5.20
N PHE A 29 -4.57 22.01 6.24
CA PHE A 29 -3.18 22.24 6.62
C PHE A 29 -2.51 20.95 7.09
N MET A 30 -2.59 19.89 6.27
CA MET A 30 -1.90 18.66 6.61
C MET A 30 -0.38 18.90 6.63
N LYS A 31 0.28 18.48 7.71
CA LYS A 31 1.72 18.66 7.89
C LYS A 31 2.48 17.94 6.76
N ALA A 32 3.35 18.67 6.07
CA ALA A 32 4.21 18.11 5.04
C ALA A 32 5.19 17.05 5.62
N PRO A 33 5.64 16.09 4.80
CA PRO A 33 6.71 15.16 5.17
C PRO A 33 7.98 15.89 5.63
N GLU A 34 8.69 15.30 6.58
CA GLU A 34 10.08 15.68 6.87
C GLU A 34 10.99 15.22 5.72
N CYS A 35 12.04 15.98 5.42
CA CYS A 35 13.02 15.56 4.43
C CYS A 35 13.72 14.26 4.86
N PHE A 36 13.92 13.35 3.91
CA PHE A 36 14.55 12.06 4.14
C PHE A 36 15.89 11.97 3.42
N ASP A 37 16.98 11.82 4.18
CA ASP A 37 18.36 11.77 3.66
C ASP A 37 18.90 10.35 3.44
N GLY A 38 18.20 9.33 3.95
CA GLY A 38 18.62 7.94 3.92
C GLY A 38 19.64 7.54 5.00
N SER A 39 19.86 8.35 6.05
CA SER A 39 20.84 8.04 7.11
C SER A 39 20.28 7.15 8.23
N GLN A 40 18.99 7.28 8.54
CA GLN A 40 18.35 6.63 9.68
C GLN A 40 17.29 5.63 9.21
N PRO A 41 17.53 4.31 9.34
CA PRO A 41 16.67 3.31 8.75
C PRO A 41 15.22 3.32 9.25
N PHE A 42 14.99 3.62 10.52
CA PHE A 42 13.64 3.69 11.08
C PHE A 42 12.81 4.86 10.50
N LYS A 43 13.46 5.91 9.98
CA LYS A 43 12.76 7.09 9.42
C LYS A 43 12.11 6.82 8.06
N VAL A 44 12.54 5.80 7.31
CA VAL A 44 11.97 5.50 5.99
C VAL A 44 10.47 5.20 6.07
N ARG A 45 10.04 4.48 7.10
CA ARG A 45 8.63 4.16 7.33
C ARG A 45 7.81 5.41 7.66
N ILE A 46 8.35 6.26 8.53
CA ILE A 46 7.72 7.53 8.94
C ILE A 46 7.53 8.43 7.71
N PHE A 47 8.56 8.53 6.88
CA PHE A 47 8.52 9.28 5.62
C PHE A 47 7.43 8.76 4.68
N VAL A 48 7.40 7.46 4.39
CA VAL A 48 6.39 6.84 3.51
C VAL A 48 4.97 7.04 4.04
N HIS A 49 4.74 6.84 5.34
CA HIS A 49 3.42 7.06 5.96
C HIS A 49 2.98 8.51 5.86
N SER A 50 3.90 9.46 6.12
CA SER A 50 3.57 10.89 6.01
C SER A 50 3.15 11.28 4.59
N CYS A 51 3.80 10.72 3.57
CA CYS A 51 3.38 10.89 2.17
C CYS A 51 1.98 10.29 1.93
N GLN A 52 1.73 9.08 2.43
CA GLN A 52 0.42 8.43 2.29
C GLN A 52 -0.69 9.26 2.91
N PHE A 53 -0.47 9.88 4.07
CA PHE A 53 -1.44 10.76 4.70
C PHE A 53 -1.80 11.95 3.79
N ILE A 54 -0.80 12.61 3.20
CA ILE A 54 -1.03 13.69 2.22
C ILE A 54 -1.88 13.20 1.04
N PHE A 55 -1.56 12.02 0.49
CA PHE A 55 -2.26 11.49 -0.67
C PHE A 55 -3.73 11.14 -0.38
N HIS A 56 -4.01 10.64 0.82
CA HIS A 56 -5.38 10.35 1.25
C HIS A 56 -6.18 11.62 1.57
N ASN A 57 -5.51 12.67 2.04
CA ASN A 57 -6.13 13.96 2.32
C ASN A 57 -6.48 14.75 1.06
N ASP A 58 -5.78 14.51 -0.06
CA ASP A 58 -6.05 15.20 -1.33
C ASP A 58 -6.12 14.25 -2.55
N PRO A 59 -7.09 13.31 -2.59
CA PRO A 59 -7.16 12.29 -3.65
C PRO A 59 -7.20 12.83 -5.09
N PRO A 60 -7.90 13.95 -5.41
CA PRO A 60 -7.92 14.47 -6.78
C PRO A 60 -6.54 14.86 -7.30
N ASN A 61 -5.72 15.48 -6.45
CA ASN A 61 -4.36 15.91 -6.80
C ASN A 61 -3.37 14.72 -6.87
N PHE A 62 -3.61 13.66 -6.09
CA PHE A 62 -2.77 12.47 -6.04
C PHE A 62 -3.41 11.24 -6.70
N SER A 63 -4.25 11.45 -7.71
CA SER A 63 -4.95 10.41 -8.47
C SER A 63 -4.02 9.49 -9.27
N GLN A 64 -2.85 10.00 -9.69
CA GLN A 64 -1.86 9.25 -10.46
C GLN A 64 -0.67 8.86 -9.57
N TYR A 65 -0.18 7.61 -9.70
CA TYR A 65 0.99 7.13 -8.96
C TYR A 65 2.22 8.02 -9.19
N ARG A 66 2.40 8.50 -10.42
CA ARG A 66 3.49 9.40 -10.77
C ARG A 66 3.49 10.70 -9.97
N LYS A 67 2.32 11.31 -9.74
CA LYS A 67 2.22 12.51 -8.91
C LYS A 67 2.64 12.23 -7.47
N LYS A 68 2.30 11.05 -6.94
CA LYS A 68 2.72 10.60 -5.61
C LYS A 68 4.24 10.44 -5.51
N VAL A 69 4.86 9.77 -6.49
CA VAL A 69 6.30 9.54 -6.49
C VAL A 69 7.08 10.84 -6.68
N ILE A 70 6.66 11.72 -7.60
CA ILE A 70 7.29 13.04 -7.79
C ILE A 70 7.20 13.87 -6.50
N TYR A 71 6.03 13.89 -5.85
CA TYR A 71 5.87 14.58 -4.57
C TYR A 71 6.80 14.02 -3.50
N ALA A 72 6.85 12.69 -3.31
CA ALA A 72 7.77 12.10 -2.32
C ALA A 72 9.23 12.43 -2.65
N THR A 73 9.58 12.39 -3.94
CA THR A 73 10.94 12.67 -4.43
C THR A 73 11.41 14.08 -4.08
N SER A 74 10.52 15.09 -4.04
CA SER A 74 10.91 16.46 -3.65
C SER A 74 11.35 16.62 -2.20
N PHE A 75 11.07 15.62 -1.35
CA PHE A 75 11.50 15.58 0.06
C PHE A 75 12.70 14.66 0.27
N LEU A 76 13.22 14.01 -0.78
CA LEU A 76 14.46 13.25 -0.69
C LEU A 76 15.66 14.20 -0.76
N ILE A 77 16.60 14.02 0.16
CA ILE A 77 17.86 14.77 0.22
C ILE A 77 19.04 13.80 0.37
N GLY A 78 20.27 14.32 0.36
CA GLY A 78 21.46 13.53 0.70
C GLY A 78 21.63 12.26 -0.13
N ARG A 79 21.74 11.10 0.53
CA ARG A 79 21.94 9.80 -0.13
C ARG A 79 20.70 9.35 -0.89
N ALA A 80 19.51 9.62 -0.34
CA ALA A 80 18.25 9.28 -0.99
C ALA A 80 18.04 10.06 -2.30
N ALA A 81 18.39 11.36 -2.33
CA ALA A 81 18.34 12.17 -3.54
C ALA A 81 19.29 11.64 -4.64
N LYS A 82 20.52 11.27 -4.27
CA LYS A 82 21.50 10.69 -5.22
C LYS A 82 21.01 9.39 -5.85
N TRP A 83 20.30 8.56 -5.08
CA TRP A 83 19.77 7.30 -5.58
C TRP A 83 18.65 7.50 -6.64
N ILE A 84 17.78 8.48 -6.44
CA ILE A 84 16.62 8.70 -7.31
C ILE A 84 16.96 9.52 -8.56
N GLU A 85 18.04 10.29 -8.54
CA GLU A 85 18.53 11.15 -9.63
C GLU A 85 18.45 10.53 -11.05
N PRO A 86 18.98 9.31 -11.33
CA PRO A 86 18.95 8.73 -12.68
C PRO A 86 17.53 8.48 -13.21
N TYR A 87 16.55 8.30 -12.31
CA TYR A 87 15.14 8.15 -12.69
C TYR A 87 14.51 9.51 -13.02
N ILE A 88 14.88 10.57 -12.29
CA ILE A 88 14.41 11.94 -12.53
C ILE A 88 14.94 12.47 -13.87
N SER A 89 16.19 12.16 -14.24
CA SER A 89 16.74 12.55 -15.55
C SER A 89 15.91 12.03 -16.72
N ASN A 90 15.22 10.90 -16.51
CA ASN A 90 14.30 10.29 -17.47
C ASN A 90 12.84 10.47 -17.05
N VAL A 91 12.48 11.62 -16.47
CA VAL A 91 11.14 11.85 -15.91
C VAL A 91 10.06 11.48 -16.93
N ASN A 92 10.20 11.82 -18.21
CA ASN A 92 9.19 11.57 -19.25
C ASN A 92 8.97 10.10 -19.63
N ASN A 93 9.69 9.16 -19.03
CA ASN A 93 9.50 7.73 -19.26
C ASN A 93 8.07 7.28 -18.90
N GLN A 94 7.38 6.67 -19.87
CA GLN A 94 5.99 6.17 -19.75
C GLN A 94 5.92 4.67 -19.42
N ASP A 95 7.06 3.98 -19.30
CA ASP A 95 7.11 2.57 -18.92
C ASP A 95 6.41 2.37 -17.57
N GLN A 96 5.46 1.42 -17.51
CA GLN A 96 4.75 1.06 -16.29
C GLN A 96 5.68 0.47 -15.23
N ASN A 97 6.78 -0.15 -15.65
CA ASN A 97 7.83 -0.67 -14.78
C ASN A 97 8.81 0.41 -14.30
N CYS A 98 8.68 1.65 -14.79
CA CYS A 98 9.48 2.75 -14.30
C CYS A 98 9.15 3.04 -12.83
N LEU A 99 10.19 3.20 -12.02
CA LEU A 99 10.11 3.54 -10.60
C LEU A 99 9.20 4.76 -10.35
N LEU A 100 9.26 5.77 -11.22
CA LEU A 100 8.47 6.99 -11.10
C LEU A 100 6.97 6.78 -11.35
N ASN A 101 6.58 5.70 -12.03
CA ASN A 101 5.19 5.45 -12.40
C ASN A 101 4.48 4.47 -11.46
N SER A 102 5.17 3.94 -10.43
CA SER A 102 4.61 2.99 -9.47
C SER A 102 5.00 3.32 -8.02
N TRP A 103 4.00 3.70 -7.22
CA TRP A 103 4.20 3.95 -5.79
C TRP A 103 4.70 2.72 -5.03
N ASN A 104 4.23 1.52 -5.42
CA ASN A 104 4.64 0.27 -4.78
C ASN A 104 6.09 -0.06 -5.08
N LEU A 105 6.54 0.10 -6.33
CA LEU A 105 7.96 -0.10 -6.69
C LEU A 105 8.85 0.92 -5.99
N PHE A 106 8.44 2.20 -5.99
CA PHE A 106 9.15 3.26 -5.27
C PHE A 106 9.30 2.95 -3.78
N GLY A 107 8.19 2.62 -3.10
CA GLY A 107 8.19 2.29 -1.68
C GLY A 107 9.06 1.08 -1.39
N SER A 108 8.89 -0.03 -2.12
CA SER A 108 9.68 -1.24 -1.96
C SER A 108 11.19 -0.97 -2.08
N GLN A 109 11.63 -0.30 -3.14
CA GLN A 109 13.04 0.03 -3.33
C GLN A 109 13.58 0.95 -2.23
N LEU A 110 12.79 1.92 -1.77
CA LEU A 110 13.17 2.80 -0.67
C LEU A 110 13.37 2.00 0.64
N PHE A 111 12.49 1.05 0.96
CA PHE A 111 12.66 0.15 2.10
C PHE A 111 13.83 -0.81 1.94
N THR A 112 14.07 -1.34 0.74
CA THR A 112 15.20 -2.24 0.48
C THR A 112 16.55 -1.52 0.66
N LEU A 113 16.65 -0.26 0.22
CA LEU A 113 17.91 0.48 0.23
C LEU A 113 18.18 1.20 1.56
N PHE A 114 17.12 1.69 2.21
CA PHE A 114 17.25 2.52 3.40
C PHE A 114 16.55 1.95 4.64
N GLY A 115 15.87 0.82 4.55
CA GLY A 115 15.30 0.12 5.70
C GLY A 115 16.37 -0.63 6.50
N ASP A 116 15.99 -1.12 7.68
CA ASP A 116 16.87 -1.93 8.53
C ASP A 116 16.75 -3.42 8.14
N PRO A 117 17.79 -4.04 7.54
CA PRO A 117 17.74 -5.44 7.17
C PRO A 117 17.59 -6.37 8.38
N SER A 118 18.03 -5.94 9.57
CA SER A 118 17.90 -6.73 10.80
C SER A 118 16.45 -6.79 11.27
N GLU A 119 15.67 -5.72 11.08
CA GLU A 119 14.25 -5.70 11.42
C GLU A 119 13.43 -6.62 10.52
N VAL A 120 13.75 -6.68 9.23
CA VAL A 120 13.11 -7.63 8.30
C VAL A 120 13.40 -9.07 8.75
N ARG A 121 14.67 -9.42 8.98
CA ARG A 121 15.05 -10.77 9.42
C ARG A 121 14.45 -11.16 10.77
N LYS A 122 14.39 -10.23 11.72
CA LYS A 122 13.72 -10.46 13.02
C LYS A 122 12.23 -10.71 12.82
N ALA A 123 11.56 -9.89 12.02
CA ALA A 123 10.14 -10.06 11.72
C ALA A 123 9.87 -11.39 11.01
N GLU A 124 10.72 -11.82 10.07
CA GLU A 124 10.65 -13.14 9.44
C GLU A 124 10.83 -14.27 10.46
N ALA A 125 11.83 -14.19 11.33
CA ALA A 125 12.05 -15.20 12.38
C ALA A 125 10.90 -15.27 13.40
N GLU A 126 10.35 -14.11 13.79
CA GLU A 126 9.16 -14.00 14.65
C GLU A 126 7.93 -14.59 13.93
N LEU A 127 7.80 -14.39 12.61
CA LEU A 127 6.71 -14.93 11.80
C LEU A 127 6.80 -16.45 11.64
N ASP A 128 8.01 -16.98 11.43
CA ASP A 128 8.29 -18.42 11.34
C ASP A 128 7.98 -19.15 12.65
N SER A 129 8.16 -18.47 13.78
CA SER A 129 7.83 -18.98 15.12
C SER A 129 6.42 -18.64 15.59
N LEU A 130 5.67 -17.79 14.88
CA LEU A 130 4.32 -17.38 15.28
C LEU A 130 3.36 -18.57 15.23
N ARG A 131 2.77 -18.93 16.37
CA ARG A 131 1.75 -19.97 16.50
C ARG A 131 0.60 -19.47 17.38
N MET A 132 -0.61 -19.92 17.09
CA MET A 132 -1.74 -19.72 17.99
C MET A 132 -1.53 -20.57 19.24
N LYS A 133 -1.51 -19.93 20.42
CA LYS A 133 -1.39 -20.65 21.70
C LYS A 133 -2.64 -21.49 21.94
N GLU A 134 -2.49 -22.60 22.65
CA GLU A 134 -3.61 -23.43 23.10
C GLU A 134 -4.54 -22.60 24.00
N GLY A 135 -5.84 -22.60 23.68
CA GLY A 135 -6.83 -21.71 24.33
C GLY A 135 -6.71 -20.22 23.95
N GLY A 136 -5.84 -19.85 23.01
CA GLY A 136 -5.65 -18.47 22.56
C GLY A 136 -6.76 -17.97 21.62
N HIS A 137 -6.97 -16.66 21.63
CA HIS A 137 -7.93 -16.02 20.71
C HIS A 137 -7.34 -15.82 19.31
N VAL A 138 -8.09 -16.23 18.29
CA VAL A 138 -7.73 -16.04 16.87
C VAL A 138 -7.46 -14.57 16.55
N SER A 139 -8.18 -13.64 17.17
CA SER A 139 -7.99 -12.20 16.99
C SER A 139 -6.58 -11.71 17.38
N LEU A 140 -6.01 -12.26 18.46
CA LEU A 140 -4.65 -11.93 18.91
C LEU A 140 -3.61 -12.44 17.92
N TYR A 141 -3.75 -13.69 17.47
CA TYR A 141 -2.89 -14.26 16.43
C TYR A 141 -2.94 -13.44 15.14
N ILE A 142 -4.13 -13.07 14.66
CA ILE A 142 -4.28 -12.24 13.45
C ILE A 142 -3.62 -10.86 13.64
N SER A 143 -3.76 -10.26 14.83
CA SER A 143 -3.13 -8.97 15.14
C SER A 143 -1.60 -9.07 15.09
N ASP A 144 -1.02 -10.08 15.75
CA ASP A 144 0.44 -10.30 15.78
C ASP A 144 0.96 -10.62 14.37
N PHE A 145 0.27 -11.49 13.64
CA PHE A 145 0.59 -11.81 12.25
C PHE A 145 0.62 -10.56 11.37
N ARG A 146 -0.41 -9.72 11.43
CA ARG A 146 -0.49 -8.48 10.65
C ARG A 146 0.61 -7.50 11.02
N SER A 147 0.93 -7.39 12.31
CA SER A 147 2.03 -6.56 12.79
C SER A 147 3.37 -7.01 12.21
N LEU A 148 3.67 -8.31 12.24
CA LEU A 148 4.92 -8.89 11.71
C LEU A 148 5.01 -8.76 10.19
N VAL A 149 3.93 -9.06 9.47
CA VAL A 149 3.89 -8.88 8.00
C VAL A 149 4.12 -7.42 7.61
N SER A 150 3.64 -6.45 8.41
CA SER A 150 3.92 -5.03 8.13
C SER A 150 5.41 -4.65 8.27
N ARG A 151 6.20 -5.46 8.99
CA ARG A 151 7.63 -5.24 9.27
C ARG A 151 8.56 -5.89 8.23
N THR A 152 8.12 -6.93 7.51
CA THR A 152 8.95 -7.63 6.51
C THR A 152 9.11 -6.89 5.17
N GLY A 153 8.52 -5.70 5.03
CA GLY A 153 8.74 -4.81 3.89
C GLY A 153 7.85 -5.10 2.67
N ASP A 154 7.12 -6.21 2.67
CA ASP A 154 6.18 -6.55 1.61
C ASP A 154 4.84 -5.87 1.88
N TRP A 155 4.74 -4.61 1.45
CA TRP A 155 3.52 -3.82 1.52
C TRP A 155 2.43 -4.41 0.63
N GLY A 156 1.67 -5.35 1.18
CA GLY A 156 0.22 -5.40 0.96
C GLY A 156 -0.38 -6.72 0.48
N GLU A 157 0.32 -7.57 -0.28
CA GLU A 157 -0.40 -8.63 -1.00
C GLU A 157 0.32 -9.99 -1.11
N ARG A 158 1.65 -10.01 -1.28
CA ARG A 158 2.37 -11.28 -1.50
C ARG A 158 2.58 -12.08 -0.20
N ALA A 159 2.74 -11.41 0.94
CA ALA A 159 2.86 -12.05 2.25
C ALA A 159 1.55 -12.71 2.74
N LEU A 160 0.39 -12.19 2.33
CA LEU A 160 -0.92 -12.70 2.77
C LEU A 160 -1.26 -14.06 2.14
N ILE A 161 -0.84 -14.28 0.89
CA ILE A 161 -1.18 -15.49 0.13
C ILE A 161 -0.34 -16.70 0.57
N HIS A 162 0.90 -16.50 1.05
CA HIS A 162 1.82 -17.60 1.33
C HIS A 162 1.68 -18.23 2.72
N ILE A 163 1.19 -17.48 3.73
CA ILE A 163 1.25 -17.91 5.15
C ILE A 163 -0.11 -18.33 5.71
N SER A 164 -1.21 -17.86 5.12
CA SER A 164 -2.58 -18.27 5.52
C SER A 164 -2.80 -19.80 5.45
N GLY A 165 -1.98 -20.54 4.69
CA GLY A 165 -2.04 -22.00 4.57
C GLY A 165 -1.23 -22.80 5.61
N ARG A 166 -0.32 -22.17 6.38
CA ARG A 166 0.57 -22.88 7.33
C ARG A 166 0.19 -22.72 8.80
N GLY A 167 -0.57 -21.67 9.15
CA GLY A 167 -0.89 -21.32 10.53
C GLY A 167 -2.20 -21.92 11.08
N CYS A 168 -3.09 -22.40 10.21
CA CYS A 168 -4.35 -23.03 10.64
C CYS A 168 -4.18 -24.55 10.69
N HIS A 169 -4.19 -25.10 11.91
CA HIS A 169 -4.35 -26.54 12.12
C HIS A 169 -5.68 -27.00 11.46
N PRO A 170 -5.75 -28.14 10.75
CA PRO A 170 -6.94 -28.57 9.99
C PRO A 170 -8.20 -28.95 10.81
N GLY A 171 -8.33 -28.51 12.07
CA GLY A 171 -9.29 -29.08 13.02
C GLY A 171 -10.31 -28.13 13.65
N PHE A 172 -10.38 -26.86 13.28
CA PHE A 172 -11.21 -25.86 13.99
C PHE A 172 -12.35 -25.23 13.17
N TRP A 173 -12.83 -25.93 12.15
CA TRP A 173 -14.04 -25.54 11.40
C TRP A 173 -15.22 -26.50 11.61
N ILE A 174 -15.48 -26.98 12.83
CA ILE A 174 -16.81 -27.53 13.16
C ILE A 174 -17.08 -27.38 14.66
N ASN A 175 -17.80 -26.32 15.05
CA ASN A 175 -19.04 -26.34 15.83
C ASN A 175 -19.55 -24.91 16.04
#